data_AF-A0A2K2C4I2-F1
#
_entry.id   AF-A0A2K2C4I2-F1
#
_cell.length_a   1.000
_cell.length_b   1.000
_cell.length_c   1.000
_cell.angle_alpha   90.00
_cell.angle_beta   90.00
_cell.angle_gamma   90.00
#
_symmetry.space_group_name_H-M   'P 1'
#
loop_
_entity.id
_entity.type
_entity.pdbx_description
1 polymer ?
#
loop_
_entity_poly.entity_id
_entity_poly.type
_entity_poly.pdbx_seq_one_letter_code
_entity_poly.pdbx_strand_id
1 'polypeptide(L)'
;MCTGCVFNTDSNHSVVQTYNFTTFKSCDYDNSEGNETVEWSSTNPSNTLTQAVTVAVPLVKEGPTFFFSGYYDGEQCQNGQHFKITVSHGKGLPDSLKDPSDQAPAPNAADYGSTPDTVVPFDFNNPHDQDTDVKKDSGSISLHVKNLDMKLNGILLSLGILYMF
;
A
#
# COMPACT_ATOMS: atom_id res chain seq x y z
N MET A 1 18.15 -3.56 -20.82
CA MET A 1 17.08 -2.53 -20.62
C MET A 1 16.98 -2.26 -19.15
N CYS A 2 16.86 -0.99 -18.75
CA CYS A 2 16.64 -0.64 -17.35
C CYS A 2 15.15 -0.74 -17.03
N THR A 3 14.77 -1.65 -16.13
CA THR A 3 13.38 -1.90 -15.69
C THR A 3 13.06 -1.23 -14.35
N GLY A 4 14.06 -0.58 -13.75
CA GLY A 4 14.00 0.02 -12.43
C GLY A 4 15.09 1.08 -12.26
N CYS A 5 14.91 1.94 -11.27
CA CYS A 5 15.94 2.86 -10.78
C CYS A 5 16.45 2.35 -9.43
N VAL A 6 17.78 2.40 -9.24
CA VAL A 6 18.42 2.04 -7.97
C VAL A 6 18.96 3.31 -7.35
N PHE A 7 18.54 3.58 -6.12
CA PHE A 7 18.90 4.77 -5.37
C PHE A 7 19.83 4.37 -4.23
N ASN A 8 21.04 4.90 -4.26
CA ASN A 8 21.95 4.83 -3.11
C ASN A 8 21.71 6.07 -2.25
N THR A 9 21.23 5.85 -1.04
CA THR A 9 20.80 6.90 -0.12
C THR A 9 21.10 6.48 1.32
N ASP A 10 20.45 7.07 2.31
CA ASP A 10 20.55 6.69 3.71
C ASP A 10 19.18 6.67 4.42
N SER A 11 19.15 6.26 5.69
CA SER A 11 17.95 6.18 6.53
C SER A 11 17.33 7.52 6.95
N ASN A 12 17.84 8.64 6.42
CA ASN A 12 17.34 10.01 6.64
C ASN A 12 16.84 10.67 5.33
N HIS A 13 16.67 9.87 4.28
CA HIS A 13 16.12 10.29 3.00
C HIS A 13 15.11 9.24 2.51
N SER A 14 14.18 9.66 1.66
CA SER A 14 13.21 8.76 1.04
C SER A 14 13.28 8.86 -0.46
N VAL A 15 12.64 7.89 -1.10
CA VAL A 15 12.45 7.89 -2.54
C VAL A 15 10.95 7.87 -2.79
N VAL A 16 10.38 9.03 -3.04
CA VAL A 16 9.01 9.14 -3.51
C VAL A 16 9.01 9.02 -5.03
N GLN A 17 8.18 8.12 -5.55
CA GLN A 17 7.87 8.01 -6.97
C GLN A 17 6.48 8.58 -7.19
N THR A 18 6.31 9.48 -8.16
CA THR A 18 4.99 9.97 -8.57
C THR A 18 4.85 10.07 -10.07
N TYR A 19 3.62 9.91 -10.56
CA TYR A 19 3.22 10.25 -11.94
C TYR A 19 2.54 11.63 -12.03
N ASN A 20 2.28 12.27 -10.88
CA ASN A 20 1.60 13.55 -10.80
C ASN A 20 2.60 14.71 -10.76
N PHE A 21 2.55 15.58 -11.78
CA PHE A 21 3.49 16.70 -11.87
C PHE A 21 3.28 17.75 -10.78
N THR A 22 2.05 17.94 -10.30
CA THR A 22 1.73 18.91 -9.25
C THR A 22 2.36 18.46 -7.93
N THR A 23 2.15 17.20 -7.53
CA THR A 23 2.79 16.57 -6.36
C THR A 23 4.31 16.72 -6.39
N PHE A 24 4.93 16.43 -7.55
CA PHE A 24 6.37 16.60 -7.74
C PHE A 24 6.81 18.06 -7.57
N LYS A 25 6.03 19.02 -8.08
CA LYS A 25 6.37 20.45 -8.02
C LYS A 25 6.16 21.06 -6.65
N SER A 26 5.18 20.59 -5.89
CA SER A 26 4.95 21.04 -4.51
C SER A 26 5.89 20.37 -3.50
N CYS A 27 6.61 19.31 -3.91
CA CYS A 27 7.39 18.46 -3.00
C CYS A 27 6.54 17.90 -1.84
N ASP A 28 5.25 17.64 -2.11
CA ASP A 28 4.27 17.29 -1.08
C ASP A 28 3.68 15.92 -1.41
N TYR A 29 4.21 14.90 -0.73
CA TYR A 29 3.75 13.51 -0.85
C TYR A 29 2.45 13.27 -0.09
N ASP A 30 2.31 13.86 1.10
CA ASP A 30 1.21 13.57 2.04
C ASP A 30 -0.15 14.03 1.50
N ASN A 31 -0.17 15.08 0.67
CA ASN A 31 -1.38 15.57 0.02
C ASN A 31 -1.63 14.95 -1.37
N SER A 32 -0.91 13.91 -1.76
CA SER A 32 -1.17 13.25 -3.03
C SER A 32 -2.44 12.41 -2.95
N GLU A 33 -3.37 12.64 -3.88
CA GLU A 33 -4.60 11.86 -3.97
C GLU A 33 -4.42 10.64 -4.88
N GLY A 34 -5.02 9.50 -4.50
CA GLY A 34 -5.05 8.29 -5.32
C GLY A 34 -3.77 7.45 -5.24
N ASN A 35 -3.56 6.61 -6.24
CA ASN A 35 -2.49 5.61 -6.32
C ASN A 35 -1.36 6.02 -7.28
N GLU A 36 -1.22 7.32 -7.57
CA GLU A 36 -0.22 7.85 -8.50
C GLU A 36 1.15 8.07 -7.86
N THR A 37 1.21 8.01 -6.53
CA THR A 37 2.38 8.34 -5.74
C THR A 37 2.65 7.22 -4.74
N VAL A 38 3.92 6.83 -4.63
CA VAL A 38 4.37 5.78 -3.72
C VAL A 38 5.67 6.23 -3.08
N GLU A 39 5.73 6.23 -1.75
CA GLU A 39 6.99 6.36 -1.04
C GLU A 39 7.65 4.98 -0.89
N TRP A 40 8.89 4.88 -1.35
CA TRP A 40 9.71 3.69 -1.22
C TRP A 40 10.70 3.89 -0.07
N SER A 41 10.62 3.01 0.92
CA SER A 41 11.61 2.95 2.01
C SER A 41 12.21 1.55 2.11
N SER A 42 13.50 1.50 2.46
CA SER A 42 14.24 0.26 2.73
C SER A 42 14.26 -0.09 4.23
N THR A 43 14.05 0.89 5.12
CA THR A 43 14.19 0.75 6.58
C THR A 43 13.26 1.70 7.35
N ASN A 44 13.06 1.46 8.65
CA ASN A 44 12.43 2.48 9.50
C ASN A 44 13.34 3.71 9.57
N PRO A 45 12.83 4.91 9.24
CA PRO A 45 13.64 6.11 9.25
C PRO A 45 14.20 6.42 10.63
N SER A 46 15.44 6.90 10.65
CA SER A 46 16.12 7.27 11.87
C SER A 46 17.03 8.46 11.59
N ASN A 47 16.64 9.62 12.14
CA ASN A 47 17.38 10.87 12.00
C ASN A 47 18.54 10.98 13.01
N THR A 48 18.59 10.07 14.00
CA THR A 48 19.63 10.02 15.04
C THR A 48 20.78 9.08 14.71
N LEU A 49 20.53 8.11 13.83
CA LEU A 49 21.53 7.17 13.34
C LEU A 49 21.30 6.96 11.86
N THR A 50 22.08 7.66 11.04
CA THR A 50 22.07 7.55 9.59
C THR A 50 22.84 6.31 9.15
N GLN A 51 22.19 5.47 8.34
CA GLN A 51 22.79 4.27 7.76
C GLN A 51 22.62 4.30 6.26
N ALA A 52 23.66 3.92 5.51
CA ALA A 52 23.55 3.81 4.06
C ALA A 52 22.54 2.72 3.69
N VAL A 53 21.64 3.04 2.77
CA VAL A 53 20.61 2.12 2.27
C VAL A 53 20.51 2.20 0.75
N THR A 54 20.06 1.11 0.15
CA THR A 54 19.75 1.06 -1.27
C THR A 54 18.26 0.78 -1.46
N VAL A 55 17.60 1.58 -2.29
CA VAL A 55 16.18 1.43 -2.64
C VAL A 55 16.07 1.13 -4.12
N ALA A 56 15.46 0.00 -4.48
CA ALA A 56 15.18 -0.37 -5.85
C ALA A 56 13.71 -0.05 -6.18
N VAL A 57 13.48 0.85 -7.13
CA VAL A 57 12.14 1.30 -7.52
C VAL A 57 11.80 0.78 -8.91
N PRO A 58 10.69 0.02 -9.07
CA PRO A 58 10.28 -0.49 -10.37
C PRO A 58 9.70 0.62 -11.28
N LEU A 59 9.92 0.49 -12.59
CA LEU A 59 9.34 1.36 -13.62
C LEU A 59 8.23 0.62 -14.36
N VAL A 60 7.00 0.74 -13.86
CA VAL A 60 5.84 -0.06 -14.32
C VAL A 60 4.91 0.68 -15.29
N LYS A 61 5.10 1.99 -15.48
CA LYS A 61 4.23 2.85 -16.30
C LYS A 61 5.07 3.63 -17.31
N GLU A 62 4.65 3.63 -18.56
CA GLU A 62 5.27 4.44 -19.62
C GLU A 62 4.94 5.92 -19.45
N GLY A 63 5.87 6.77 -19.88
CA GLY A 63 5.76 8.22 -19.81
C GLY A 63 6.59 8.86 -18.70
N PRO A 64 6.31 10.13 -18.36
CA PRO A 64 6.98 10.84 -17.28
C PRO A 64 6.85 10.10 -15.95
N THR A 65 7.97 9.92 -15.26
CA THR A 65 8.01 9.48 -13.87
C THR A 65 8.89 10.45 -13.10
N PHE A 66 8.42 10.89 -11.95
CA PHE A 66 9.07 11.88 -11.12
C PHE A 66 9.55 11.24 -9.83
N PHE A 67 10.73 11.63 -9.39
CA PHE A 67 11.35 11.17 -8.15
C PHE A 67 11.76 12.35 -7.29
N PHE A 68 11.53 12.26 -6.00
CA PHE A 68 11.96 13.25 -5.02
C PHE A 68 12.06 12.64 -3.63
N SER A 69 12.75 13.32 -2.70
CA SER A 69 12.70 12.94 -1.28
C SER A 69 11.58 13.67 -0.55
N GLY A 70 10.79 12.92 0.22
CA GLY A 70 9.67 13.42 1.01
C GLY A 70 10.02 13.78 2.45
N TYR A 71 11.18 13.37 2.97
CA TYR A 71 11.57 13.69 4.35
C TYR A 71 11.73 15.19 4.58
N TYR A 72 11.53 15.58 5.84
CA TYR A 72 11.55 16.98 6.30
C TYR A 72 10.53 17.83 5.55
N ASP A 73 9.30 17.34 5.43
CA ASP A 73 8.19 18.01 4.75
C ASP A 73 8.56 18.50 3.33
N GLY A 74 9.34 17.68 2.62
CA GLY A 74 9.80 17.97 1.26
C GLY A 74 10.95 18.96 1.15
N GLU A 75 11.56 19.43 2.25
CA GLU A 75 12.69 20.38 2.21
C GLU A 75 13.86 19.86 1.35
N GLN A 76 14.16 18.57 1.43
CA GLN A 76 15.22 17.94 0.63
C GLN A 76 14.90 18.01 -0.87
N CYS A 77 13.64 17.81 -1.24
CA CYS A 77 13.16 17.99 -2.61
C CYS A 77 13.31 19.46 -3.05
N GLN A 78 12.89 20.43 -2.22
CA GLN A 78 12.99 21.85 -2.52
C GLN A 78 14.45 22.31 -2.72
N ASN A 79 15.38 21.66 -2.02
CA ASN A 79 16.82 21.90 -2.11
C ASN A 79 17.53 21.09 -3.21
N GLY A 80 16.78 20.52 -4.16
CA GLY A 80 17.33 19.94 -5.38
C GLY A 80 17.41 18.41 -5.40
N GLN A 81 16.97 17.72 -4.34
CA GLN A 81 16.91 16.25 -4.33
C GLN A 81 15.63 15.74 -5.03
N HIS A 82 15.52 16.08 -6.31
CA HIS A 82 14.40 15.69 -7.15
C HIS A 82 14.84 15.61 -8.62
N PHE A 83 14.27 14.67 -9.37
CA PHE A 83 14.52 14.57 -10.80
C PHE A 83 13.35 13.91 -11.54
N LYS A 84 13.40 13.98 -12.86
CA LYS A 84 12.41 13.41 -13.77
C LYS A 84 13.10 12.45 -14.73
N ILE A 85 12.42 11.35 -15.02
CA ILE A 85 12.76 10.49 -16.17
C ILE A 85 11.55 10.36 -17.10
N THR A 86 11.81 9.83 -18.30
CA THR A 86 10.77 9.37 -19.22
C THR A 86 10.97 7.89 -19.44
N VAL A 87 9.99 7.09 -19.01
CA VAL A 87 9.97 5.64 -19.22
C VAL A 87 9.38 5.34 -20.59
N SER A 88 10.08 4.54 -21.38
CA SER A 88 9.60 4.06 -22.68
C SER A 88 9.43 2.55 -22.66
N HIS A 89 8.55 2.02 -23.51
CA HIS A 89 8.42 0.57 -23.70
C HIS A 89 9.78 -0.07 -23.99
N GLY A 90 10.13 -1.10 -23.21
CA GLY A 90 11.30 -1.93 -23.51
C GLY A 90 11.10 -2.71 -24.82
N LYS A 91 12.17 -3.04 -25.55
CA LYS A 91 12.07 -3.93 -26.73
C LYS A 91 11.84 -5.41 -26.38
N GLY A 92 11.52 -5.71 -25.13
CA GLY A 92 11.36 -7.08 -24.62
C GLY A 92 12.65 -7.89 -24.64
N LEU A 93 12.54 -9.18 -24.33
CA LEU A 93 13.58 -10.15 -24.63
C LEU A 93 13.71 -10.29 -26.16
N PRO A 94 14.93 -10.38 -26.72
CA PRO A 94 15.10 -10.76 -28.11
C PRO A 94 14.42 -12.11 -28.37
N ASP A 95 13.90 -12.31 -29.58
CA ASP A 95 13.12 -13.50 -29.93
C ASP A 95 13.87 -14.81 -29.66
N SER A 96 15.20 -14.80 -29.69
CA SER A 96 16.04 -15.96 -29.37
C SER A 96 16.03 -16.38 -27.90
N LEU A 97 15.52 -15.55 -26.99
CA LEU A 97 15.41 -15.80 -25.56
C LEU A 97 13.96 -16.02 -25.09
N LYS A 98 12.98 -15.89 -25.99
CA LYS A 98 11.58 -16.21 -25.66
C LYS A 98 11.44 -17.71 -25.43
N ASP A 99 10.71 -18.11 -24.40
CA ASP A 99 10.43 -19.51 -24.18
C ASP A 99 9.49 -20.01 -25.30
N PRO A 100 9.72 -21.19 -25.89
CA PRO A 100 8.79 -21.76 -26.88
C PRO A 100 7.34 -21.86 -26.39
N SER A 101 7.13 -21.97 -25.07
CA SER A 101 5.82 -21.99 -24.41
C SER A 101 5.10 -20.64 -24.45
N ASP A 102 5.80 -19.52 -24.54
CA ASP A 102 5.19 -18.18 -24.67
C ASP A 102 4.58 -17.94 -26.07
N GLN A 103 4.90 -18.84 -27.02
CA GLN A 103 4.38 -18.81 -28.38
C GLN A 103 3.15 -19.72 -28.56
N ALA A 104 2.75 -20.44 -27.50
CA ALA A 104 1.54 -21.25 -27.53
C ALA A 104 0.31 -20.35 -27.69
N PRO A 105 -0.63 -20.67 -28.60
CA PRO A 105 -1.89 -19.94 -28.71
C PRO A 105 -2.59 -19.88 -27.35
N ALA A 106 -3.17 -18.73 -27.00
CA ALA A 106 -4.03 -18.64 -25.82
C ALA A 106 -5.08 -19.75 -25.88
N PRO A 107 -5.37 -20.45 -24.76
CA PRO A 107 -6.35 -21.53 -24.76
C PRO A 107 -7.67 -20.98 -25.29
N ASN A 108 -8.22 -21.65 -26.31
CA ASN A 108 -9.53 -21.34 -26.83
C ASN A 108 -10.50 -21.26 -25.65
N ALA A 109 -11.20 -20.13 -25.51
CA ALA A 109 -12.23 -19.97 -24.50
C ALA A 109 -13.19 -21.18 -24.59
N ALA A 110 -13.32 -21.91 -23.50
CA ALA A 110 -14.27 -23.02 -23.42
C ALA A 110 -15.67 -22.46 -23.69
N ASP A 111 -16.38 -23.09 -24.63
CA ASP A 111 -17.78 -22.84 -24.89
C ASP A 111 -18.57 -23.17 -23.61
N TYR A 112 -19.11 -22.16 -22.94
CA TYR A 112 -19.90 -22.30 -21.72
C TYR A 112 -21.30 -22.84 -22.09
N GLY A 113 -21.35 -24.08 -22.53
CA GLY A 113 -22.58 -24.78 -22.88
C GLY A 113 -22.65 -26.13 -22.18
N SER A 114 -23.40 -26.20 -21.09
CA SER A 114 -23.87 -27.42 -20.39
C SER A 114 -23.05 -27.89 -19.17
N THR A 115 -23.25 -27.22 -18.03
CA THR A 115 -23.14 -27.89 -16.71
C THR A 115 -24.48 -28.55 -16.37
N PRO A 116 -24.54 -29.79 -15.84
CA PRO A 116 -25.79 -30.40 -15.41
C PRO A 116 -26.32 -29.70 -14.14
N ASP A 117 -27.55 -29.20 -14.19
CA ASP A 117 -28.27 -28.66 -13.02
C ASP A 117 -28.40 -29.75 -11.95
N THR A 118 -27.60 -29.64 -10.88
CA THR A 118 -27.84 -30.40 -9.65
C THR A 118 -28.80 -29.58 -8.79
N VAL A 119 -30.10 -29.75 -9.02
CA VAL A 119 -31.13 -29.17 -8.16
C VAL A 119 -31.14 -29.96 -6.84
N VAL A 120 -30.59 -29.35 -5.78
CA VAL A 120 -30.75 -29.83 -4.41
C VAL A 120 -32.13 -29.38 -3.93
N PRO A 121 -33.08 -30.29 -3.62
CA PRO A 121 -34.39 -29.89 -3.10
C PRO A 121 -34.21 -29.44 -1.65
N PHE A 122 -34.31 -28.14 -1.39
CA PHE A 122 -34.49 -27.60 -0.04
C PHE A 122 -35.98 -27.48 0.24
N ASP A 123 -36.51 -28.40 1.05
CA ASP A 123 -37.87 -28.29 1.62
C ASP A 123 -37.78 -27.54 2.95
N PHE A 124 -38.20 -26.27 2.96
CA PHE A 124 -38.13 -25.38 4.13
C PHE A 124 -39.24 -25.63 5.16
N ASN A 125 -40.09 -26.64 4.96
CA ASN A 125 -41.27 -26.85 5.81
C ASN A 125 -41.06 -27.81 6.99
N ASN A 126 -39.91 -28.51 7.08
CA ASN A 126 -39.65 -29.42 8.20
C ASN A 126 -38.15 -29.62 8.49
N PRO A 127 -37.50 -28.71 9.23
CA PRO A 127 -36.14 -28.93 9.69
C PRO A 127 -36.13 -30.02 10.78
N HIS A 128 -35.40 -31.11 10.53
CA HIS A 128 -35.16 -32.14 11.52
C HIS A 128 -33.70 -32.01 11.98
N ASP A 129 -33.52 -31.54 13.22
CA ASP A 129 -32.20 -31.39 13.83
C ASP A 129 -31.61 -32.79 14.10
N GLN A 130 -30.53 -33.14 13.39
CA GLN A 130 -29.66 -34.23 13.79
C GLN A 130 -28.56 -33.65 14.67
N ASP A 131 -28.81 -33.62 15.97
CA ASP A 131 -27.80 -33.35 16.99
C ASP A 131 -26.77 -34.50 17.00
N THR A 132 -25.58 -34.23 16.45
CA THR A 132 -24.36 -34.94 16.87
C THR A 132 -23.40 -33.93 17.48
N ASP A 133 -23.39 -33.96 18.81
CA ASP A 133 -22.60 -33.20 19.76
C ASP A 133 -21.09 -33.33 19.49
N VAL A 134 -20.44 -32.25 19.05
CA VAL A 134 -18.99 -32.07 19.18
C VAL A 134 -18.70 -30.64 19.63
N LYS A 135 -18.67 -30.49 20.95
CA LYS A 135 -18.04 -29.42 21.74
C LYS A 135 -16.86 -28.72 21.04
N LYS A 136 -16.99 -27.42 20.82
CA LYS A 136 -15.85 -26.49 20.77
C LYS A 136 -16.24 -25.16 21.43
N ASP A 137 -15.74 -24.96 22.64
CA ASP A 137 -15.74 -23.68 23.32
C ASP A 137 -14.97 -22.66 22.49
N SER A 138 -15.64 -21.58 22.10
CA SER A 138 -15.03 -20.32 21.68
C SER A 138 -15.84 -19.20 22.34
N GLY A 139 -15.43 -18.81 23.54
CA GLY A 139 -16.05 -17.71 24.28
C GLY A 139 -15.73 -16.36 23.65
N SER A 140 -16.76 -15.64 23.23
CA SER A 140 -16.67 -14.21 22.89
C SER A 140 -17.06 -13.37 24.11
N ILE A 141 -16.15 -12.50 24.54
CA ILE A 141 -16.39 -11.51 25.59
C ILE A 141 -17.03 -10.28 24.96
N SER A 142 -18.31 -10.05 25.26
CA SER A 142 -19.03 -8.84 24.87
C SER A 142 -18.67 -7.68 25.81
N LEU A 143 -18.19 -6.56 25.24
CA LEU A 143 -18.00 -5.30 25.96
C LEU A 143 -19.35 -4.60 26.14
N HIS A 144 -19.99 -4.85 27.28
CA HIS A 144 -21.20 -4.17 27.69
C HIS A 144 -20.87 -2.75 28.22
N VAL A 145 -20.93 -1.75 27.35
CA VAL A 145 -20.75 -0.33 27.70
C VAL A 145 -21.95 0.13 28.54
N LYS A 146 -21.79 0.21 29.86
CA LYS A 146 -22.76 0.86 30.75
C LYS A 146 -22.59 2.38 30.63
N ASN A 147 -23.69 3.06 30.32
CA ASN A 147 -23.86 4.50 30.48
C ASN A 147 -23.34 4.94 31.86
N LEU A 148 -22.24 5.71 31.86
CA LEU A 148 -21.78 6.48 33.00
C LEU A 148 -22.10 7.94 32.73
N ASP A 149 -23.32 8.32 33.10
CA ASP A 149 -23.68 9.71 33.34
C ASP A 149 -23.05 10.12 34.68
N MET A 150 -21.93 10.85 34.62
CA MET A 150 -21.31 11.47 35.79
C MET A 150 -20.83 12.87 35.43
N LYS A 151 -21.67 13.86 35.78
CA LYS A 151 -21.26 15.24 36.10
C LYS A 151 -19.98 15.22 36.95
N LEU A 152 -18.89 15.81 36.44
CA LEU A 152 -17.84 16.34 37.31
C LEU A 152 -17.18 17.59 36.71
N ASN A 153 -17.25 18.66 37.49
CA ASN A 153 -16.78 20.02 37.21
C ASN A 153 -15.25 20.13 37.13
N GLY A 154 -14.79 20.94 36.18
CA GLY A 154 -13.88 22.06 36.42
C GLY A 154 -12.64 21.84 37.29
N ILE A 155 -11.68 21.03 36.86
CA ILE A 155 -10.26 21.12 37.29
C ILE A 155 -9.37 20.77 36.09
N LEU A 156 -9.19 21.72 35.16
CA LEU A 156 -8.25 21.59 34.04
C LEU A 156 -7.56 22.93 33.71
N LEU A 157 -7.38 23.77 34.73
CA LEU A 157 -6.69 25.06 34.65
C LEU A 157 -5.44 25.17 35.54
N SER A 158 -5.00 24.09 36.19
CA SER A 158 -3.91 24.15 37.19
C SER A 158 -2.60 23.46 36.78
N LEU A 159 -2.49 22.84 35.61
CA LEU A 159 -1.22 22.26 35.12
C LEU A 159 -0.43 23.17 34.16
N GLY A 160 -1.00 24.32 33.76
CA GLY A 160 -0.35 25.31 32.89
C GLY A 160 0.51 26.36 33.60
N ILE A 161 0.58 26.36 34.94
CA ILE A 161 1.27 27.42 35.72
C ILE A 161 2.56 26.92 36.40
N LEU A 162 2.93 25.63 36.27
CA LEU A 162 4.17 25.11 36.87
C LEU A 162 5.37 25.00 35.89
N TYR A 163 5.20 25.36 34.61
CA TYR A 163 6.30 25.38 33.62
C TYR A 163 6.73 26.80 33.20
N MET A 164 6.36 27.82 33.97
CA MET A 164 6.88 29.19 33.81
C MET A 164 7.46 29.69 35.15
N PHE A 165 8.42 28.98 35.71
CA PHE A 165 9.45 29.52 36.60
C PHE A 165 10.72 28.68 36.49
#